data_AF-A0A2T0FF40-F1
#
_entry.id   AF-A0A2T0FF40-F1
#
_cell.length_a   1.000
_cell.length_b   1.000
_cell.length_c   1.000
_cell.angle_alpha   90.00
_cell.angle_beta   90.00
_cell.angle_gamma   90.00
#
_symmetry.space_group_name_H-M   'P 1'
#
loop_
_entity.id
_entity.type
_entity.pdbx_description
1 polymer ?
#
loop_
_entity_poly.entity_id
_entity_poly.type
_entity_poly.pdbx_seq_one_letter_code
_entity_poly.pdbx_strand_id
1 'polypeptide(L)' 'MGSAYKIFGRQVPAYQLSMATFGLIGAIVVAGTSGKKPAEAKPPIAAESSDEEKFIMDYLKKAEAESK' A
#
# COMPACT_ATOMS: atom_id res chain seq x y z
N MET A 1 20.51 6.44 -32.60
CA MET A 1 20.55 4.96 -32.60
C MET A 1 20.07 4.48 -31.23
N GLY A 2 18.94 3.77 -31.16
CA GLY A 2 18.41 3.27 -29.88
C GLY A 2 19.31 2.19 -29.30
N SER A 3 19.54 2.23 -27.98
CA SER A 3 20.33 1.22 -27.29
C SER A 3 19.62 -0.14 -27.34
N ALA A 4 20.36 -1.20 -27.65
CA ALA A 4 19.89 -2.57 -27.61
C ALA A 4 20.95 -3.43 -26.91
N TYR A 5 20.51 -4.30 -26.00
CA TYR A 5 21.39 -5.17 -25.22
C TYR A 5 21.31 -6.59 -25.76
N LYS A 6 22.46 -7.29 -25.82
CA LYS A 6 22.50 -8.69 -26.23
C LYS A 6 22.29 -9.56 -25.00
N ILE A 7 21.11 -10.17 -24.89
CA ILE A 7 20.71 -11.02 -23.77
C ILE A 7 20.43 -12.42 -24.35
N PHE A 8 21.09 -13.45 -23.81
CA PHE A 8 20.99 -14.84 -24.30
C PHE A 8 21.16 -14.99 -25.82
N GLY A 9 22.07 -14.21 -26.42
CA GLY A 9 22.32 -14.22 -27.85
C GLY A 9 21.30 -13.45 -28.71
N ARG A 10 20.22 -12.92 -28.14
CA ARG A 10 19.23 -12.07 -28.83
C ARG A 10 19.43 -10.60 -28.49
N GLN A 11 19.19 -9.72 -29.47
CA GLN A 11 19.16 -8.28 -29.22
C GLN A 11 17.79 -7.87 -28.68
N VAL A 12 17.77 -7.30 -27.49
CA VAL A 12 16.57 -6.77 -26.84
C VAL A 12 16.66 -5.24 -26.83
N PRO A 13 15.69 -4.51 -27.42
CA PRO A 13 15.64 -3.06 -27.36
C PRO A 13 15.56 -2.56 -25.91
N ALA A 14 16.31 -1.52 -25.56
CA ALA A 14 16.39 -1.02 -24.18
C ALA A 14 15.03 -0.65 -23.59
N TYR A 15 14.13 -0.04 -24.36
CA TYR A 15 12.81 0.37 -23.85
C TYR A 15 11.93 -0.83 -23.44
N GLN A 16 12.04 -1.96 -24.14
CA GLN A 16 11.29 -3.18 -23.79
C GLN A 16 11.81 -3.77 -22.48
N LEU A 17 13.14 -3.78 -22.31
CA LEU A 17 13.78 -4.24 -21.08
C LEU A 17 13.40 -3.37 -19.88
N SER A 18 13.41 -2.05 -20.05
CA SER A 18 13.01 -1.10 -19.02
C SER A 18 11.54 -1.31 -18.61
N MET A 19 10.62 -1.42 -19.57
CA MET A 19 9.21 -1.66 -19.28
C MET A 19 8.97 -3.00 -18.58
N ALA A 20 9.66 -4.06 -19.00
CA ALA A 20 9.60 -5.35 -18.33
C ALA A 20 10.08 -5.27 -16.87
N THR A 21 11.16 -4.53 -16.62
CA THR A 21 11.72 -4.35 -15.27
C THR A 21 10.76 -3.58 -14.36
N PHE A 22 10.23 -2.46 -14.84
CA PHE A 22 9.26 -1.67 -14.08
C PHE A 22 7.96 -2.46 -13.83
N GLY A 23 7.46 -3.19 -14.83
CA GLY A 23 6.29 -4.05 -14.68
C GLY A 23 6.50 -5.16 -13.65
N LEU A 24 7.68 -5.81 -13.66
CA LEU A 24 8.03 -6.86 -12.70
C LEU A 24 8.07 -6.31 -11.27
N ILE A 25 8.78 -5.19 -11.05
CA ILE A 25 8.86 -4.56 -9.73
C ILE A 25 7.48 -4.12 -9.25
N GLY A 26 6.69 -3.48 -10.12
CA GLY A 26 5.31 -3.08 -9.80
C GLY A 26 4.43 -4.26 -9.40
N ALA A 27 4.51 -5.37 -10.14
CA ALA A 27 3.75 -6.58 -9.83
C ALA A 27 4.16 -7.19 -8.49
N ILE A 28 5.45 -7.24 -8.17
CA ILE A 28 5.96 -7.72 -6.87
C ILE A 28 5.44 -6.83 -5.73
N VAL A 29 5.50 -5.51 -5.90
CA VAL A 29 5.01 -4.56 -4.88
C VAL A 29 3.51 -4.73 -4.66
N VAL A 30 2.72 -4.82 -5.73
CA VAL A 30 1.26 -5.05 -5.62
C VAL A 30 0.97 -6.38 -4.95
N ALA A 31 1.65 -7.47 -5.34
CA ALA A 31 1.46 -8.77 -4.71
C ALA A 31 1.84 -8.76 -3.23
N GLY A 32 2.92 -8.05 -2.84
CA GLY A 32 3.36 -7.93 -1.45
C GLY A 32 2.49 -7.00 -0.59
N THR A 33 1.84 -6.00 -1.18
CA THR A 33 1.04 -4.99 -0.46
C THR A 33 -0.47 -5.21 -0.55
N SER A 34 -0.94 -6.13 -1.40
CA SER A 34 -2.36 -6.49 -1.51
C SER A 34 -2.92 -7.19 -0.26
N GLY A 35 -2.08 -7.49 0.74
CA GLY A 35 -2.45 -8.11 2.00
C GLY A 35 -2.82 -7.09 3.07
N LYS A 36 -4.13 -6.82 3.19
CA LYS A 36 -4.81 -6.02 4.23
C LYS A 36 -4.67 -4.50 4.04
N LYS A 37 -5.84 -3.82 3.98
CA LYS A 37 -5.92 -2.36 4.12
C LYS A 37 -5.19 -1.98 5.42
N PRO A 38 -4.31 -0.97 5.42
CA PRO A 38 -3.78 -0.45 6.67
C PRO A 38 -4.97 -0.09 7.55
N ALA A 39 -4.97 -0.60 8.79
CA ALA A 39 -5.94 -0.15 9.77
C ALA A 39 -5.81 1.38 9.85
N GLU A 40 -6.93 2.09 9.74
CA GLU A 40 -6.93 3.54 9.93
C GLU A 40 -6.19 3.84 11.23
N ALA A 41 -5.14 4.65 11.13
CA ALA A 41 -4.35 5.05 12.27
C ALA A 41 -5.22 5.94 13.16
N LYS A 42 -5.95 5.33 14.09
CA LYS A 42 -6.73 6.06 15.09
C LYS A 42 -5.73 6.85 15.95
N PRO A 43 -5.94 8.16 16.15
CA PRO A 43 -5.11 8.92 17.07
C PRO A 43 -5.17 8.29 18.47
N PRO A 44 -4.06 8.27 19.23
CA PRO A 44 -4.05 7.70 20.56
C PRO A 44 -5.07 8.43 21.45
N ILE A 45 -6.05 7.70 21.96
CA ILE A 45 -7.06 8.20 22.90
C ILE A 45 -6.40 8.17 24.28
N ALA A 46 -5.79 9.28 24.68
CA ALA A 46 -5.32 9.48 26.05
C ALA A 46 -6.32 10.39 26.75
N ALA A 47 -7.17 9.85 27.62
CA ALA A 47 -8.04 10.65 28.49
C ALA A 47 -7.61 10.46 29.96
N GLU A 48 -7.76 11.50 30.78
CA GLU A 48 -7.31 11.45 32.18
C GLU A 48 -8.22 10.57 33.07
N SER A 49 -9.38 10.14 32.55
CA SER A 49 -10.38 9.35 33.26
C SER A 49 -10.86 8.14 32.44
N SER A 50 -10.95 6.97 33.09
CA SER A 50 -11.35 5.70 32.46
C SER A 50 -12.77 5.70 31.88
N ASP A 51 -13.65 6.59 32.34
CA ASP A 51 -15.01 6.73 31.80
C ASP A 51 -15.04 7.56 30.52
N GLU A 52 -14.15 8.54 30.38
CA GLU A 52 -14.03 9.34 29.15
C GLU A 52 -13.44 8.51 28.00
N GLU A 53 -12.47 7.63 28.30
CA GLU A 53 -11.91 6.71 27.30
C GLU A 53 -12.99 5.78 26.72
N LYS A 54 -13.86 5.23 27.58
CA LYS A 54 -14.98 4.38 27.16
C LYS A 54 -15.99 5.15 26.30
N PHE A 55 -16.32 6.37 26.70
CA PHE A 55 -17.23 7.23 25.94
C PHE A 55 -16.67 7.55 24.54
N ILE A 56 -15.40 7.95 24.45
CA ILE A 56 -14.74 8.25 23.17
C ILE A 56 -14.68 7.01 22.28
N MET A 57 -14.36 5.84 22.84
CA MET A 57 -14.36 4.58 22.11
C MET A 57 -15.74 4.23 21.54
N ASP A 58 -16.80 4.37 22.32
CA ASP A 58 -18.15 4.05 21.87
C ASP A 58 -18.72 5.08 20.89
N TYR A 59 -18.34 6.35 21.04
CA TYR A 59 -18.63 7.40 20.06
C TYR A 59 -17.95 7.11 18.71
N LEU A 60 -16.65 6.80 18.72
CA LEU A 60 -15.88 6.45 17.51
C LEU A 60 -16.44 5.20 16.82
N LYS A 61 -16.81 4.15 17.58
CA LYS A 61 -17.44 2.95 17.01
C LYS A 61 -18.77 3.27 16.30
N LYS A 62 -19.58 4.16 16.86
CA LYS A 62 -20.85 4.59 16.25
C LYS A 62 -20.62 5.41 14.98
N ALA A 63 -19.68 6.35 15.02
CA ALA A 63 -19.32 7.17 13.86
C ALA A 63 -18.75 6.33 12.70
N GLU A 64 -17.93 5.31 12.99
CA GLU A 64 -17.41 4.36 11.98
C GLU A 64 -18.51 3.45 11.40
N ALA A 65 -19.53 3.11 12.20
CA ALA A 65 -20.65 2.30 11.73
C ALA A 65 -21.63 3.10 10.85
N GLU A 66 -21.78 4.41 11.09
CA GLU A 66 -22.68 5.30 10.34
C GLU A 66 -22.05 5.83 9.04
N SER A 67 -20.71 5.89 8.97
CA SER A 67 -19.96 6.35 7.80
C SER A 67 -19.66 5.26 6.75
N LYS A 68 -20.15 4.04 6.97
CA LYS A 68 -19.98 2.88 6.08
C LYS A 68 -21.25 2.53 5.32
#